data_AF-A0A167T3X3-F1
#
_entry.id   AF-A0A167T3X3-F1
#
_cell.length_a   1.000
_cell.length_b   1.000
_cell.length_c   1.000
_cell.angle_alpha   90.00
_cell.angle_beta   90.00
_cell.angle_gamma   90.00
#
_symmetry.space_group_name_H-M   'P 1'
#
loop_
_entity.id
_entity.type
_entity.pdbx_description
1 polymer ?
#
loop_
_entity_poly.entity_id
_entity_poly.type
_entity_poly.pdbx_seq_one_letter_code
_entity_poly.pdbx_strand_id
1 'polypeptide(L)'
;NDFIREIARKASGSTKIISNGGYTRQQAIDVAEEKGDLVAFGRAYIANPDLPTRLKDDIPLTRGNRETYYMPGNFTGLGYTDYPFADEPSRN
;
A
#
# COMPACT_ATOMS: atom_id res chain seq x y z
N ASN A 1 -6.86 12.52 -8.68
CA ASN A 1 -6.83 13.27 -9.94
C ASN A 1 -8.16 13.04 -10.62
N ASP A 2 -9.02 14.05 -10.59
CA ASP A 2 -10.41 13.94 -11.01
C ASP A 2 -10.57 14.08 -12.52
N PHE A 3 -9.65 14.81 -13.17
CA PHE A 3 -9.61 14.92 -14.63
C PHE A 3 -9.48 13.55 -15.31
N ILE A 4 -8.55 12.70 -14.84
CA ILE A 4 -8.38 11.35 -15.39
C ILE A 4 -9.61 10.46 -15.14
N ARG A 5 -10.28 10.63 -13.99
CA ARG A 5 -11.50 9.87 -13.64
C ARG A 5 -12.65 10.24 -14.56
N GLU A 6 -12.80 11.52 -14.85
CA GLU A 6 -13.82 12.02 -15.76
C GLU A 6 -13.63 11.44 -17.17
N ILE A 7 -12.41 11.46 -17.70
CA ILE A 7 -12.12 10.87 -19.01
C ILE A 7 -12.47 9.37 -19.03
N ALA A 8 -12.02 8.62 -18.02
CA ALA A 8 -12.27 7.18 -17.95
C ALA A 8 -13.77 6.85 -17.88
N ARG A 9 -14.54 7.63 -17.11
CA ARG A 9 -15.99 7.41 -16.96
C ARG A 9 -16.80 7.88 -18.16
N LYS A 10 -16.34 8.91 -18.89
CA LYS A 10 -16.92 9.28 -20.20
C LYS A 10 -16.74 8.16 -21.23
N ALA A 11 -15.60 7.47 -21.21
CA ALA A 11 -15.35 6.34 -22.09
C ALA A 11 -16.19 5.11 -21.72
N SER A 12 -16.30 4.82 -20.41
CA SER A 12 -17.21 3.80 -19.88
C SER A 12 -17.55 4.10 -18.42
N GLY A 13 -18.84 4.30 -18.14
CA GLY A 13 -19.34 4.75 -16.83
C GLY A 13 -19.02 3.80 -15.67
N SER A 14 -18.65 2.56 -15.95
CA SER A 14 -18.27 1.54 -14.95
C SER A 14 -16.76 1.38 -14.77
N THR A 15 -15.93 2.17 -15.46
CA THR A 15 -14.46 2.05 -15.36
C THR A 15 -13.99 2.37 -13.95
N LYS A 16 -13.33 1.40 -13.30
CA LYS A 16 -12.68 1.57 -12.01
C LYS A 16 -11.25 2.07 -12.21
N ILE A 17 -10.82 3.03 -11.40
CA ILE A 17 -9.44 3.49 -11.38
C ILE A 17 -8.70 2.84 -10.22
N ILE A 18 -7.46 2.41 -10.45
CA ILE A 18 -6.51 2.06 -9.39
C ILE A 18 -5.54 3.23 -9.25
N SER A 19 -5.52 3.90 -8.10
CA SER A 19 -4.56 4.98 -7.82
C SER A 19 -3.54 4.59 -6.75
N ASN A 20 -2.30 5.02 -6.95
CA ASN A 20 -1.19 4.89 -6.00
C ASN A 20 -0.48 6.24 -5.88
N GLY A 21 -0.07 6.62 -4.67
CA GLY A 21 0.51 7.95 -4.46
C GLY A 21 0.75 8.35 -3.01
N GLY A 22 1.16 7.41 -2.15
CA GLY A 22 1.44 7.73 -0.74
C GLY A 22 0.20 7.94 0.13
N TYR A 23 -0.88 7.24 -0.19
CA TYR A 23 -2.12 7.22 0.59
C TYR A 23 -1.87 6.85 2.06
N THR A 24 -2.58 7.53 2.96
CA THR A 24 -2.87 7.04 4.32
C THR A 24 -4.06 6.08 4.30
N ARG A 25 -4.30 5.36 5.42
CA ARG A 25 -5.49 4.53 5.60
C ARG A 25 -6.77 5.31 5.33
N GLN A 26 -6.93 6.48 5.98
CA GLN A 26 -8.13 7.30 5.84
C GLN A 26 -8.35 7.74 4.40
N GLN A 27 -7.31 8.28 3.74
CA GLN A 27 -7.43 8.71 2.34
C GLN A 27 -7.80 7.55 1.40
N ALA A 28 -7.38 6.32 1.71
CA ALA A 28 -7.75 5.17 0.90
C ALA A 28 -9.21 4.77 1.10
N ILE A 29 -9.72 4.86 2.33
CA ILE A 29 -11.15 4.68 2.65
C ILE A 29 -11.97 5.74 1.91
N ASP A 30 -11.60 7.01 2.01
CA ASP A 30 -12.32 8.12 1.35
C ASP A 30 -12.40 7.91 -0.17
N VAL A 31 -11.31 7.48 -0.82
CA VAL A 31 -11.33 7.18 -2.26
C VAL A 31 -12.22 5.98 -2.60
N ALA A 32 -12.19 4.93 -1.77
CA ALA A 32 -13.02 3.75 -1.99
C ALA A 32 -14.51 4.07 -1.82
N GLU A 33 -14.88 4.85 -0.81
CA GLU A 33 -16.28 5.19 -0.50
C GLU A 33 -16.82 6.28 -1.43
N GLU A 34 -16.09 7.37 -1.64
CA GLU A 34 -16.59 8.52 -2.41
C GLU A 34 -16.48 8.32 -3.91
N LYS A 35 -15.42 7.67 -4.38
CA LYS A 35 -15.18 7.47 -5.82
C LYS A 35 -15.56 6.06 -6.27
N GLY A 36 -15.66 5.10 -5.36
CA GLY A 36 -15.85 3.70 -5.72
C GLY A 36 -14.65 3.12 -6.46
N ASP A 37 -13.46 3.70 -6.27
CA ASP A 37 -12.20 3.32 -6.93
C ASP A 37 -11.37 2.37 -6.04
N LEU A 38 -10.24 1.89 -6.55
CA LEU A 38 -9.28 1.06 -5.82
C LEU A 38 -8.00 1.85 -5.50
N VAL A 39 -7.37 1.49 -4.38
CA VAL A 39 -6.15 2.14 -3.91
C VAL A 39 -5.03 1.11 -3.77
N ALA A 40 -3.90 1.40 -4.40
CA ALA A 40 -2.69 0.59 -4.32
C ALA A 40 -1.65 1.25 -3.41
N PHE A 41 -0.96 0.41 -2.63
CA PHE A 41 0.09 0.81 -1.70
C PHE A 41 1.40 0.17 -2.13
N GLY A 42 2.42 0.99 -2.41
CA GLY A 42 3.77 0.50 -2.74
C GLY A 42 4.65 0.35 -1.51
N ARG A 43 5.28 1.46 -1.08
CA ARG A 43 6.26 1.48 0.02
C ARG A 43 5.74 0.90 1.34
N ALA A 44 4.45 1.07 1.64
CA ALA A 44 3.85 0.49 2.84
C ALA A 44 3.84 -1.04 2.76
N TYR A 45 3.57 -1.62 1.58
CA TYR A 45 3.49 -3.07 1.41
C TYR A 45 4.86 -3.73 1.50
N ILE A 46 5.95 -3.05 1.08
CA ILE A 46 7.32 -3.58 1.21
C ILE A 46 7.63 -4.00 2.65
N ALA A 47 7.23 -3.18 3.63
CA ALA A 47 7.58 -3.37 5.03
C ALA A 47 6.48 -4.04 5.88
N ASN A 48 5.33 -4.34 5.28
CA ASN A 48 4.16 -4.86 5.97
C ASN A 48 3.57 -5.98 5.12
N PRO A 49 4.06 -7.23 5.27
CA PRO A 49 3.55 -8.37 4.48
C PRO A 49 2.04 -8.61 4.69
N ASP A 50 1.54 -8.18 5.85
CA ASP A 50 0.15 -8.23 6.31
C ASP A 50 -0.59 -6.89 6.17
N LEU A 51 -0.15 -6.00 5.27
CA LEU A 51 -0.74 -4.68 5.10
C LEU A 51 -2.28 -4.66 5.03
N PRO A 52 -2.98 -5.57 4.32
CA PRO A 52 -4.44 -5.57 4.28
C PRO A 52 -5.09 -5.73 5.66
N THR A 53 -4.55 -6.62 6.50
CA THR A 53 -5.02 -6.80 7.88
C THR A 53 -4.77 -5.55 8.69
N ARG A 54 -3.58 -4.95 8.58
CA ARG A 54 -3.26 -3.71 9.30
C ARG A 54 -4.17 -2.56 8.91
N LEU A 55 -4.44 -2.39 7.61
CA LEU A 55 -5.37 -1.37 7.13
C LEU A 55 -6.81 -1.64 7.56
N LYS A 56 -7.24 -2.91 7.61
CA LYS A 56 -8.59 -3.25 8.07
C LYS A 56 -8.76 -2.91 9.55
N ASP A 57 -7.83 -3.37 10.38
CA ASP A 57 -7.93 -3.36 11.84
C ASP A 57 -7.25 -2.14 12.49
N ASP A 58 -6.80 -1.18 11.67
CA ASP A 58 -6.11 0.06 12.08
C ASP A 58 -4.84 -0.19 12.93
N ILE A 59 -4.08 -1.23 12.56
CA ILE A 59 -2.82 -1.57 13.18
C ILE A 59 -1.71 -0.66 12.63
N PRO A 60 -0.81 -0.13 13.49
CA PRO A 60 0.31 0.68 13.03
C PRO A 60 1.17 0.00 11.97
N LEU A 61 1.55 0.78 10.94
CA LEU A 61 2.39 0.30 9.85
C LEU A 61 3.88 0.39 10.23
N THR A 62 4.61 -0.69 9.95
CA THR A 62 6.06 -0.72 9.98
C THR A 62 6.63 0.22 8.90
N ARG A 63 7.63 1.03 9.27
CA ARG A 63 8.33 1.90 8.33
C ARG A 63 9.43 1.11 7.63
N GLY A 64 9.37 1.05 6.30
CA GLY A 64 10.41 0.39 5.51
C GLY A 64 11.76 1.11 5.57
N ASN A 65 12.84 0.33 5.48
CA ASN A 65 14.20 0.84 5.33
C ASN A 65 14.48 1.15 3.85
N ARG A 66 14.70 2.42 3.52
CA ARG A 66 14.97 2.82 2.13
C ARG A 66 16.33 2.36 1.61
N GLU A 67 17.28 2.14 2.49
CA GLU A 67 18.62 1.68 2.12
C GLU A 67 18.58 0.28 1.51
N THR A 68 17.58 -0.54 1.89
CA THR A 68 17.46 -1.94 1.44
C THR A 68 16.59 -2.11 0.19
N TYR A 69 15.82 -1.10 -0.24
CA TYR A 69 14.84 -1.25 -1.33
C TYR A 69 15.42 -1.71 -2.65
N TYR A 70 16.67 -1.35 -2.92
CA TYR A 70 17.35 -1.63 -4.19
C TYR A 70 18.72 -2.27 -3.96
N MET A 71 18.93 -2.92 -2.81
CA MET A 71 20.20 -3.58 -2.53
C MET A 71 20.44 -4.73 -3.51
N PRO A 72 21.57 -4.75 -4.22
CA PRO A 72 21.91 -5.87 -5.07
C PRO A 72 22.42 -7.03 -4.21
N GLY A 73 21.72 -8.17 -4.26
CA GLY A 73 22.34 -9.47 -4.05
C GLY A 73 22.97 -9.78 -2.69
N ASN A 74 22.52 -9.19 -1.56
CA ASN A 74 22.74 -9.87 -0.29
C ASN A 74 21.73 -11.03 -0.20
N PHE A 75 22.20 -12.27 -0.11
CA PHE A 75 21.31 -13.44 0.00
C PHE A 75 20.70 -13.58 1.41
N THR A 76 20.70 -12.52 2.21
CA THR A 76 20.29 -12.56 3.62
C THR A 76 18.78 -12.34 3.79
N GLY A 77 18.08 -11.86 2.76
CA GLY A 77 16.66 -11.52 2.84
C GLY A 77 16.35 -10.19 3.53
N LEU A 78 17.38 -9.46 3.96
CA LEU A 78 17.28 -8.24 4.75
C LEU A 78 16.51 -7.13 4.00
N GLY A 79 15.43 -6.65 4.60
CA GLY A 79 14.56 -5.63 4.03
C GLY A 79 13.78 -6.11 2.79
N TYR A 80 13.66 -7.42 2.60
CA TYR A 80 12.89 -8.04 1.51
C TYR A 80 11.89 -9.08 2.02
N THR A 81 12.33 -10.06 2.81
CA THR A 81 11.49 -11.16 3.33
C THR A 81 11.43 -11.25 4.86
N ASP A 82 12.15 -10.39 5.56
CA ASP A 82 12.35 -10.45 7.01
C ASP A 82 11.55 -9.40 7.81
N TYR A 83 10.69 -8.64 7.14
CA TYR A 83 9.74 -7.74 7.84
C TYR A 83 8.71 -8.57 8.63
N PRO A 84 8.46 -8.23 9.91
CA PRO A 84 7.58 -9.00 10.78
C PRO A 84 6.10 -8.75 10.46
N PHE A 85 5.28 -9.77 10.71
CA PHE A 85 3.83 -9.62 10.80
C PHE A 85 3.45 -8.87 12.10
N ALA A 86 2.23 -8.30 12.17
CA ALA A 86 1.79 -7.55 13.35
C ALA A 86 1.67 -8.41 14.62
N ASP A 87 1.43 -9.71 14.47
CA ASP A 87 1.32 -10.69 15.55
C ASP A 87 2.67 -11.34 15.92
N GLU A 88 3.73 -11.05 15.17
CA GLU A 88 5.08 -11.51 15.47
C GLU A 88 5.82 -10.53 16.38
N PRO A 89 6.54 -11.01 17.40
CA PRO A 89 7.43 -10.16 18.18
C PRO A 89 8.54 -9.60 17.26
N SER A 90 8.89 -8.32 17.45
CA SER A 90 10.02 -7.70 16.75
C SER A 90 11.28 -8.54 16.98
N ARG A 91 11.82 -9.13 15.91
CA ARG A 91 13.10 -9.85 15.98
C ARG A 91 14.21 -8.81 16.17
N ASN A 92 14.71 -8.72 17.40
CA ASN A 92 15.88 -7.92 17.76
C ASN A 92 17.16 -8.57 17.25
#